data_AF-A0A3Q0IY62-F1
#
_entry.id   AF-A0A3Q0IY62-F1
#
_cell.length_a   1.000
_cell.length_b   1.000
_cell.length_c   1.000
_cell.angle_alpha   90.00
_cell.angle_beta   90.00
_cell.angle_gamma   90.00
#
_symmetry.space_group_name_H-M   'P 1'
#
loop_
_entity.id
_entity.type
_entity.pdbx_description
1 polymer ?
#
loop_
_entity_poly.entity_id
_entity_poly.type
_entity_poly.pdbx_seq_one_letter_code
_entity_poly.pdbx_strand_id
1 'polypeptide(L)'
;MVKINKERVLIKLHYFLFLAALGPILPFLNVIGKQLQISEMVMGLINAVLPLLVLVAKPSFGLLIDLLHKLRKLLFMLIVFVMTLGFSLLYLIPANCHTVCPDGVVC
;
A
#
# COMPACT_ATOMS: atom_id res chain seq x y z
N MET A 1 -19.07 -0.03 34.26
CA MET A 1 -19.43 0.33 32.87
C MET A 1 -18.26 1.07 32.24
N VAL A 2 -17.63 0.52 31.20
CA VAL A 2 -16.49 1.15 30.51
C VAL A 2 -17.00 2.25 29.56
N LYS A 3 -16.60 3.50 29.78
CA LYS A 3 -16.93 4.64 28.91
C LYS A 3 -16.07 4.55 27.64
N ILE A 4 -16.66 4.11 26.53
CA ILE A 4 -15.94 3.97 25.25
C ILE A 4 -15.85 5.33 24.58
N ASN A 5 -14.63 5.86 24.45
CA ASN A 5 -14.36 7.09 23.70
C ASN A 5 -14.48 6.83 22.19
N LYS A 6 -15.68 7.06 21.65
CA LYS A 6 -16.01 6.84 20.22
C LYS A 6 -15.13 7.65 19.26
N GLU A 7 -14.61 8.80 19.70
CA GLU A 7 -13.74 9.67 18.88
C GLU A 7 -12.46 8.98 18.39
N ARG A 8 -11.93 8.02 19.15
CA ARG A 8 -10.68 7.31 18.80
C ARG A 8 -10.92 5.90 18.24
N VAL A 9 -12.18 5.46 18.18
CA VAL A 9 -12.52 4.13 17.66
C VAL A 9 -12.31 4.08 16.15
N LEU A 10 -12.67 5.15 15.43
CA LEU A 10 -12.53 5.19 13.98
C LEU A 10 -11.06 5.06 13.54
N ILE A 11 -10.13 5.77 14.18
CA ILE A 11 -8.71 5.70 13.84
C ILE A 11 -8.12 4.31 14.15
N LYS A 12 -8.55 3.67 15.24
CA LYS A 12 -8.13 2.30 15.57
C LYS A 12 -8.66 1.29 14.57
N LEU A 13 -9.92 1.43 14.16
CA LEU A 13 -10.53 0.55 13.16
C LEU A 13 -9.82 0.68 11.80
N HIS A 14 -9.53 1.91 11.37
CA HIS A 14 -8.77 2.15 10.15
C HIS A 14 -7.39 1.47 10.21
N TYR A 15 -6.65 1.64 11.31
CA TYR A 15 -5.34 1.02 11.47
C TYR A 15 -5.41 -0.51 11.45
N PHE A 16 -6.43 -1.10 12.10
CA PHE A 16 -6.67 -2.54 12.09
C PHE A 16 -6.96 -3.05 10.67
N LEU A 17 -7.88 -2.43 9.95
CA LEU A 17 -8.23 -2.81 8.57
C LEU A 17 -7.05 -2.65 7.62
N PHE A 18 -6.27 -1.58 7.78
CA PHE A 18 -5.09 -1.33 6.95
C PHE A 18 -4.02 -2.39 7.14
N LEU A 19 -3.70 -2.76 8.39
CA LEU A 19 -2.76 -3.85 8.65
C LEU A 19 -3.29 -5.22 8.22
N ALA A 20 -4.59 -5.47 8.38
CA ALA A 20 -5.23 -6.70 7.93
C ALA A 20 -5.15 -6.87 6.40
N ALA A 21 -5.29 -5.79 5.64
CA ALA A 21 -5.12 -5.81 4.18
C ALA A 21 -3.64 -5.91 3.76
N LEU A 22 -2.73 -5.21 4.45
CA LEU A 22 -1.31 -5.22 4.12
C LEU A 22 -0.64 -6.59 4.31
N GLY A 23 -1.07 -7.35 5.33
CA GLY A 23 -0.51 -8.67 5.66
C GLY A 23 -0.43 -9.62 4.46
N PRO A 24 -1.56 -9.91 3.77
CA PRO A 24 -1.55 -10.76 2.59
C PRO A 24 -1.07 -10.05 1.32
N ILE A 25 -1.29 -8.75 1.16
CA ILE A 25 -1.01 -8.10 -0.13
C ILE A 25 0.49 -7.99 -0.43
N LEU A 26 1.33 -7.73 0.59
CA LEU A 26 2.78 -7.59 0.42
C LEU A 26 3.45 -8.88 -0.11
N PRO A 27 3.20 -10.08 0.43
CA PRO A 27 3.77 -11.31 -0.12
C PRO A 27 3.18 -11.67 -1.49
N PHE A 28 1.89 -11.39 -1.73
CA PHE A 28 1.23 -11.69 -3.01
C PHE A 28 1.60 -10.72 -4.15
N LEU A 29 2.05 -9.49 -3.83
CA LEU A 29 2.51 -8.52 -4.83
C LEU A 29 3.60 -9.09 -5.75
N ASN A 30 4.47 -9.95 -5.23
CA ASN A 30 5.50 -10.62 -6.02
C ASN A 30 4.93 -11.57 -7.07
N VAL A 31 3.88 -12.30 -6.71
CA VAL A 31 3.20 -13.23 -7.61
C VAL A 31 2.47 -12.45 -8.70
N ILE A 32 1.74 -11.40 -8.32
CA ILE A 32 1.04 -10.50 -9.25
C ILE A 32 2.03 -9.85 -10.22
N GLY A 33 3.18 -9.40 -9.70
CA GLY A 33 4.23 -8.81 -10.51
C GLY A 33 4.80 -9.76 -11.57
N LYS A 34 4.97 -11.04 -11.23
CA LYS A 34 5.35 -12.07 -12.21
C LYS A 34 4.27 -12.30 -13.26
N GLN A 35 2.99 -12.30 -12.87
CA GLN A 35 1.88 -12.44 -13.81
C GLN A 35 1.79 -11.28 -14.82
N LEU A 36 2.29 -10.10 -14.46
CA LEU A 36 2.38 -8.92 -15.34
C LEU A 36 3.62 -8.94 -16.26
N GLN A 37 4.36 -10.05 -16.34
CA GLN A 37 5.62 -10.20 -17.10
C GLN A 37 6.70 -9.18 -16.71
N ILE A 38 6.72 -8.75 -15.43
CA ILE A 38 7.79 -7.89 -14.92
C ILE A 38 9.02 -8.74 -14.62
N SER A 39 10.19 -8.30 -15.09
CA SER A 39 11.47 -8.98 -14.84
C SER A 39 11.74 -9.21 -13.35
N GLU A 40 12.24 -10.40 -13.01
CA GLU A 40 12.53 -10.80 -11.62
C GLU A 40 13.55 -9.87 -10.94
N MET A 41 14.53 -9.35 -11.70
CA MET A 41 15.50 -8.38 -11.18
C MET A 41 14.83 -7.07 -10.75
N VAL A 42 13.87 -6.58 -11.54
CA VAL A 42 13.13 -5.34 -11.24
C VAL A 42 12.24 -5.54 -10.03
N MET A 43 11.54 -6.68 -9.93
CA MET A 43 10.71 -7.01 -8.77
C MET A 43 11.54 -7.13 -7.49
N GLY A 44 12.72 -7.76 -7.57
CA GLY A 44 13.68 -7.84 -6.47
C GLY A 44 14.15 -6.46 -6.00
N LEU A 45 14.45 -5.56 -6.93
CA LEU A 45 14.85 -4.18 -6.62
C LEU A 45 13.71 -3.42 -5.91
N ILE A 46 12.47 -3.54 -6.40
CA ILE A 46 11.30 -2.92 -5.77
C ILE A 46 11.15 -3.39 -4.33
N ASN A 47 11.23 -4.70 -4.07
CA ASN A 47 11.10 -5.23 -2.71
C ASN A 47 12.25 -4.85 -1.78
N ALA A 48 13.44 -4.56 -2.31
CA ALA A 48 14.57 -4.11 -1.50
C ALA A 48 14.47 -2.62 -1.18
N VAL A 49 14.09 -1.80 -2.16
CA VAL A 49 14.04 -0.33 -2.03
C VAL A 49 12.78 0.13 -1.29
N LEU A 50 11.64 -0.55 -1.49
CA LEU A 50 10.36 -0.17 -0.91
C LEU A 50 10.38 -0.15 0.64
N PRO A 51 10.95 -1.14 1.35
CA PRO A 51 11.11 -1.09 2.80
C PRO A 51 12.02 0.06 3.27
N LEU A 52 13.10 0.36 2.54
CA LEU A 52 14.00 1.48 2.85
C LEU A 52 13.28 2.82 2.71
N LEU A 53 12.51 3.00 1.64
CA LEU A 53 11.68 4.19 1.44
C LEU A 53 10.64 4.33 2.54
N VAL A 54 9.94 3.24 2.91
CA VAL A 54 8.94 3.26 3.99
C VAL A 54 9.58 3.54 5.34
N LEU A 55 10.81 3.05 5.58
CA LEU A 55 11.57 3.31 6.80
C LEU A 55 11.84 4.80 7.00
N VAL A 56 12.21 5.53 5.93
CA VAL A 56 12.49 6.98 5.98
C VAL A 56 11.19 7.79 5.90
N ALA A 57 10.23 7.37 5.08
CA ALA A 57 8.97 8.09 4.89
C ALA A 57 8.16 8.16 6.19
N LYS A 58 8.07 7.06 6.95
CA LYS A 58 7.30 7.01 8.22
C LYS A 58 7.69 8.13 9.21
N PRO A 59 8.97 8.31 9.60
CA PRO A 59 9.38 9.40 10.48
C PRO A 59 9.24 10.77 9.83
N SER A 60 9.53 10.92 8.53
CA SER A 60 9.37 12.21 7.83
C SER A 60 7.92 12.70 7.86
N PHE A 61 6.96 11.83 7.53
CA PHE A 61 5.54 12.17 7.59
C PHE A 61 5.05 12.36 9.03
N GLY A 62 5.56 11.58 9.99
CA GLY A 62 5.28 11.77 11.42
C GLY A 62 5.69 13.17 11.90
N LEU A 63 6.93 13.57 11.61
CA LEU A 63 7.44 14.89 11.93
C LEU A 63 6.62 16.01 11.26
N LEU A 64 6.27 15.84 9.98
CA LEU A 64 5.48 16.82 9.23
C LEU A 64 4.10 17.07 9.87
N ILE A 65 3.44 16.01 10.31
CA ILE A 65 2.12 16.08 10.96
C ILE A 65 2.21 16.67 12.37
N ASP A 66 3.33 16.45 13.06
CA ASP A 66 3.58 17.03 14.38
C ASP A 66 3.84 18.54 14.30
N LEU A 67 4.59 19.01 13.28
CA LEU A 67 4.76 20.44 13.02
C LEU A 67 3.43 21.12 12.66
N LEU A 68 2.61 20.48 11.84
CA LEU A 68 1.33 21.00 11.35
C LEU A 68 0.12 20.54 12.19
N HIS A 69 0.22 20.64 13.52
CA HIS A 69 -0.80 20.13 14.45
C HIS A 69 -2.24 20.63 14.19
N LYS A 70 -2.40 21.88 13.74
CA LYS A 70 -3.73 22.47 13.43
C LYS A 70 -4.41 21.81 12.22
N LEU A 71 -3.62 21.30 11.27
CA LEU A 71 -4.10 20.69 10.02
C LEU A 71 -4.05 19.16 10.04
N ARG A 72 -3.73 18.55 11.19
CA ARG A 72 -3.58 17.09 11.35
C ARG A 72 -4.73 16.27 10.77
N LYS A 73 -5.97 16.70 10.99
CA LYS A 73 -7.17 16.02 10.45
C LYS A 73 -7.25 16.09 8.92
N LEU A 74 -6.89 17.24 8.34
CA LEU A 74 -6.90 17.44 6.89
C LEU A 74 -5.78 16.62 6.23
N LEU A 75 -4.56 16.66 6.78
CA LEU A 75 -3.44 15.84 6.29
C LEU A 75 -3.76 14.35 6.32
N PHE A 76 -4.38 13.87 7.40
CA PHE A 76 -4.81 12.49 7.51
C PHE A 76 -5.83 12.11 6.42
N MET A 77 -6.85 12.94 6.21
CA MET A 77 -7.84 12.70 5.14
C MET A 77 -7.19 12.73 3.74
N LEU A 78 -6.27 13.66 3.50
CA LEU A 78 -5.56 13.77 2.22
C LEU A 78 -4.71 12.52 1.95
N ILE A 79 -3.96 12.03 2.93
CA ILE A 79 -3.12 10.83 2.78
C ILE A 79 -3.98 9.61 2.47
N VAL A 80 -5.09 9.41 3.20
CA VAL A 80 -6.02 8.29 2.95
C VAL A 80 -6.64 8.40 1.55
N PHE A 81 -7.01 9.61 1.12
CA PHE A 81 -7.56 9.85 -0.21
C PHE A 81 -6.55 9.54 -1.32
N VAL A 82 -5.32 10.06 -1.22
CA VAL A 82 -4.24 9.79 -2.18
C VAL A 82 -3.90 8.30 -2.25
N MET A 83 -3.84 7.61 -1.10
CA MET A 83 -3.62 6.16 -1.06
C MET A 83 -4.74 5.40 -1.78
N THR A 84 -6.01 5.75 -1.52
CA THR A 84 -7.17 5.10 -2.14
C THR A 84 -7.18 5.32 -3.65
N LEU A 85 -6.85 6.54 -4.10
CA LEU A 85 -6.69 6.84 -5.52
C LEU A 85 -5.55 6.01 -6.13
N GLY A 86 -4.39 5.94 -5.48
CA GLY A 86 -3.26 5.14 -5.95
C GLY A 86 -3.61 3.66 -6.16
N PHE A 87 -4.31 3.04 -5.21
CA PHE A 87 -4.80 1.67 -5.37
C PHE A 87 -5.87 1.54 -6.46
N SER A 88 -6.74 2.54 -6.62
CA SER A 88 -7.74 2.56 -7.68
C SER A 88 -7.11 2.67 -9.08
N LEU A 89 -5.99 3.38 -9.20
CA LEU A 89 -5.23 3.46 -10.46
C LEU A 89 -4.64 2.10 -10.86
N LEU A 90 -4.35 1.20 -9.92
CA LEU A 90 -3.92 -0.16 -10.27
C LEU A 90 -4.99 -0.92 -11.08
N TYR A 91 -6.27 -0.61 -10.88
CA TYR A 91 -7.37 -1.19 -11.67
C TYR A 91 -7.37 -0.74 -13.13
N LEU A 92 -6.77 0.42 -13.42
CA LEU A 92 -6.65 0.94 -14.78
C LEU A 92 -5.45 0.36 -15.54
N ILE A 93 -4.58 -0.41 -14.87
CA ILE A 93 -3.47 -1.09 -15.54
C ILE A 93 -4.08 -2.18 -16.44
N PRO A 94 -3.93 -2.08 -17.78
CA PRO A 94 -4.38 -3.13 -18.66
C PRO A 94 -3.60 -4.40 -18.29
N ALA A 95 -4.31 -5.44 -17.87
CA ALA A 95 -3.70 -6.75 -17.76
C ALA A 95 -3.31 -7.17 -19.17
N ASN A 96 -2.01 -7.11 -19.48
CA ASN A 96 -1.48 -7.69 -20.70
C ASN A 96 -1.95 -9.15 -20.68
N CYS A 97 -2.85 -9.49 -21.60
CA CYS A 97 -3.44 -10.82 -21.67
C CYS A 97 -2.33 -11.86 -21.55
N HIS A 98 -2.54 -12.81 -20.65
CA HIS A 98 -1.87 -14.10 -20.63
C HIS A 98 -1.73 -14.61 -22.08
N THR A 99 -0.59 -14.41 -22.72
CA THR A 99 -0.15 -15.29 -23.79
C THR A 99 0.31 -16.56 -23.08
N VAL A 100 -0.66 -17.38 -22.67
CA VAL A 100 -0.40 -18.80 -22.45
C VAL A 100 0.00 -19.32 -23.84
N CYS A 101 1.29 -19.44 -24.09
CA CYS A 101 1.77 -20.28 -25.17
C CYS A 101 1.21 -21.71 -24.91
N PRO A 102 0.81 -22.47 -25.94
CA PRO A 102 0.18 -23.78 -25.76
C PRO A 102 1.03 -24.84 -25.05
N ASP A 103 2.27 -24.52 -24.64
CA ASP A 103 3.29 -25.50 -24.25
C ASP A 103 3.85 -25.33 -22.83
N GLY A 104 3.25 -24.51 -21.97
CA GLY A 104 3.62 -24.48 -20.53
C GLY A 104 5.04 -23.97 -20.22
N VAL A 105 5.70 -23.33 -21.18
CA VAL A 105 6.98 -22.64 -20.96
C VAL A 105 6.70 -21.15 -20.76
N VAL A 106 7.14 -20.63 -19.62
CA VAL A 106 7.05 -19.22 -19.26
C VAL A 106 7.92 -18.43 -20.24
N CYS A 107 7.31 -17.62 -21.10
CA CYS A 107 8.01 -16.54 -21.80
C CYS A 107 8.18 -15.35 -20.86
#